data_AF-A0AB74VI06-F1
#
_entry.id   AF-A0AB74VI06-F1
#
_cell.length_a   1.000
_cell.length_b   1.000
_cell.length_c   1.000
_cell.angle_alpha   90.00
_cell.angle_beta   90.00
_cell.angle_gamma   90.00
#
_symmetry.space_group_name_H-M   'P 1'
#
loop_
_entity.id
_entity.type
_entity.pdbx_description
1 polymer ?
#
loop_
_entity_poly.entity_id
_entity_poly.type
_entity_poly.pdbx_seq_one_letter_code
_entity_poly.pdbx_strand_id
1 'polypeptide(L)'
;MVKSISKKIINSISTNDNYSKDQLEQMEYILVSILFETIKLFSVIVIFSLFGYFDKIIIILAVMSMTKIFIGGYHEDTQVKCFIATVLLAIGILVLNSQCTLSFVGNCILIILSIFCLWHQVPIINPKMPITRQELINKNRIRGLSIATMLGITSICLYNFSNYYSLITWTILFNTILMFNKKDA
;
A
#
# COMPACT_ATOMS: atom_id res chain seq x y z
N MET A 1 0.00 24.16 1.09
CA MET A 1 -0.49 24.15 -0.31
C MET A 1 -1.63 23.14 -0.52
N VAL A 2 -1.42 21.84 -0.31
CA VAL A 2 -2.44 20.79 -0.54
C VAL A 2 -3.78 21.08 0.15
N LYS A 3 -3.79 21.38 1.46
CA LYS A 3 -5.03 21.74 2.19
C LYS A 3 -5.80 22.92 1.57
N SER A 4 -5.08 23.94 1.09
CA SER A 4 -5.72 25.12 0.46
C SER A 4 -6.35 24.77 -0.88
N ILE A 5 -5.72 23.89 -1.66
CA ILE A 5 -6.26 23.37 -2.92
C ILE A 5 -7.49 22.52 -2.63
N SER A 6 -7.42 21.60 -1.67
CA SER A 6 -8.55 20.76 -1.27
C SER A 6 -9.75 21.60 -0.85
N LYS A 7 -9.55 22.62 -0.01
CA LYS A 7 -10.62 23.53 0.43
C LYS A 7 -11.28 24.27 -0.73
N LYS A 8 -10.49 24.72 -1.72
CA LYS A 8 -11.04 25.35 -2.93
C LYS A 8 -11.89 24.38 -3.76
N ILE A 9 -11.43 23.14 -3.93
CA ILE A 9 -12.17 22.11 -4.66
C ILE A 9 -13.48 21.79 -3.95
N ILE A 10 -13.44 21.54 -2.64
CA ILE A 10 -14.65 21.23 -1.86
C ILE A 10 -15.64 22.39 -1.89
N ASN A 11 -15.19 23.63 -1.69
CA ASN A 11 -16.05 24.81 -1.75
C ASN A 11 -16.73 24.98 -3.12
N SER A 12 -16.07 24.58 -4.22
CA SER A 12 -16.64 24.62 -5.57
C SER A 12 -17.64 23.50 -5.84
N ILE A 13 -17.58 22.40 -5.09
CA ILE A 13 -18.53 21.29 -5.20
C ILE A 13 -19.74 21.56 -4.30
N SER A 14 -19.51 22.12 -3.11
CA SER A 14 -20.55 22.38 -2.12
C SER A 14 -21.42 23.60 -2.41
N THR A 15 -21.17 24.35 -3.50
CA THR A 15 -21.89 25.59 -3.82
C THR A 15 -23.39 25.41 -4.06
N ASN A 16 -23.85 24.19 -4.38
CA ASN A 16 -25.25 23.90 -4.71
C ASN A 16 -25.90 22.79 -3.85
N ASP A 17 -25.17 22.22 -2.88
CA ASP A 17 -25.60 21.05 -2.13
C ASP A 17 -25.72 21.35 -0.62
N ASN A 18 -26.74 20.78 0.03
CA ASN A 18 -26.96 20.90 1.47
C ASN A 18 -26.09 19.91 2.27
N TYR A 19 -24.77 20.03 2.17
CA TYR A 19 -23.85 19.25 2.99
C TYR A 19 -23.74 19.82 4.41
N SER A 20 -23.71 18.94 5.42
CA SER A 20 -23.41 19.35 6.79
C SER A 20 -21.94 19.75 6.93
N LYS A 21 -21.63 20.52 7.97
CA LYS A 21 -20.24 20.91 8.28
C LYS A 21 -19.32 19.69 8.42
N ASP A 22 -19.80 18.65 9.10
CA ASP A 22 -19.06 17.41 9.32
C ASP A 22 -18.76 16.68 8.00
N GLN A 23 -19.73 16.68 7.06
CA GLN A 23 -19.52 16.08 5.73
C GLN A 23 -18.46 16.84 4.94
N LEU A 24 -18.47 18.18 4.96
CA LEU A 24 -17.47 19.00 4.28
C LEU A 24 -16.06 18.78 4.86
N GLU A 25 -15.94 18.70 6.19
CA GLU A 25 -14.67 18.40 6.86
C GLU A 25 -14.15 16.99 6.52
N GLN A 26 -15.03 15.98 6.47
CA GLN A 26 -14.67 14.63 6.04
C GLN A 26 -14.22 14.59 4.58
N MET A 27 -14.93 15.28 3.68
CA MET A 27 -14.57 15.37 2.27
C MET A 27 -13.21 16.04 2.09
N GLU A 28 -12.95 17.14 2.79
CA GLU A 28 -11.64 17.81 2.77
C GLU A 28 -10.54 16.87 3.25
N TYR A 29 -10.75 16.18 4.37
CA TYR A 29 -9.78 15.24 4.93
C TYR A 29 -9.43 14.11 3.95
N ILE A 30 -10.46 13.47 3.36
CA ILE A 30 -10.28 12.39 2.38
C ILE A 30 -9.52 12.91 1.15
N LEU A 31 -9.89 14.08 0.62
CA LEU A 31 -9.25 14.67 -0.54
C LEU A 31 -7.78 15.00 -0.27
N VAL A 32 -7.48 15.58 0.90
CA VAL A 32 -6.10 15.85 1.33
C VAL A 32 -5.30 14.55 1.41
N SER A 33 -5.87 13.49 1.97
CA SER A 33 -5.22 12.18 2.08
C SER A 33 -4.92 11.57 0.70
N ILE A 34 -5.88 11.63 -0.23
CA ILE A 34 -5.71 11.13 -1.60
C ILE A 34 -4.61 11.90 -2.33
N LEU A 35 -4.61 13.23 -2.21
CA LEU A 35 -3.59 14.07 -2.86
C LEU A 35 -2.19 13.78 -2.31
N PHE A 36 -2.03 13.62 -0.99
CA PHE A 36 -0.74 13.24 -0.42
C PHE A 36 -0.26 11.88 -0.89
N GLU A 37 -1.13 10.87 -0.92
CA GLU A 37 -0.80 9.54 -1.44
C GLU A 37 -0.43 9.61 -2.94
N THR A 38 -1.14 10.41 -3.74
CA THR A 38 -0.84 10.60 -5.16
C THR A 38 0.51 11.27 -5.39
N ILE A 39 0.79 12.37 -4.67
CA ILE A 39 2.08 13.07 -4.71
C ILE A 39 3.21 12.13 -4.31
N LYS A 40 3.00 11.32 -3.27
CA LYS A 40 3.96 10.33 -2.79
C LYS A 40 4.28 9.30 -3.87
N LEU A 41 3.27 8.69 -4.49
CA LEU A 41 3.45 7.71 -5.56
C LEU A 41 4.22 8.32 -6.74
N PHE A 42 3.80 9.50 -7.20
CA PHE A 42 4.48 10.21 -8.29
C PHE A 42 5.94 10.52 -7.97
N SER A 43 6.21 11.02 -6.76
CA SER A 43 7.57 11.35 -6.32
C SER A 43 8.48 10.12 -6.30
N VAL A 44 7.99 8.99 -5.79
CA VAL A 44 8.75 7.73 -5.77
C VAL A 44 9.03 7.26 -7.21
N ILE A 45 8.04 7.28 -8.10
CA ILE A 45 8.24 6.90 -9.51
C ILE A 45 9.32 7.76 -10.15
N VAL A 46 9.24 9.08 -10.03
CA VAL A 46 10.23 10.00 -10.62
C VAL A 46 11.64 9.70 -10.10
N ILE A 47 11.82 9.58 -8.78
CA ILE A 47 13.13 9.31 -8.17
C ILE A 47 13.74 8.05 -8.76
N PHE A 48 13.04 6.91 -8.73
CA PHE A 48 13.60 5.64 -9.21
C PHE A 48 13.74 5.56 -10.72
N SER A 49 12.92 6.32 -11.47
CA SER A 49 13.07 6.44 -12.92
C SER A 49 14.38 7.10 -13.32
N LEU A 50 14.83 8.11 -12.56
CA LEU A 50 16.14 8.76 -12.78
C LEU A 50 17.32 7.79 -12.63
N PHE A 51 17.14 6.69 -11.89
CA PHE A 51 18.12 5.62 -11.71
C PHE A 51 17.90 4.41 -12.64
N GLY A 52 16.94 4.48 -13.58
CA GLY A 52 16.66 3.41 -14.54
C GLY A 52 15.84 2.24 -13.98
N TYR A 53 15.10 2.43 -12.87
CA TYR A 53 14.28 1.39 -12.23
C TYR A 53 12.77 1.59 -12.44
N PHE A 54 12.36 2.23 -13.53
CA PHE A 54 10.95 2.59 -13.79
C PHE A 54 10.01 1.39 -13.79
N ASP A 55 10.33 0.35 -14.55
CA ASP A 55 9.59 -0.92 -14.62
C ASP A 55 9.43 -1.57 -13.23
N LYS A 56 10.52 -1.67 -12.47
CA LYS A 56 10.54 -2.31 -11.16
C LYS A 56 9.75 -1.52 -10.12
N ILE A 57 9.89 -0.19 -10.10
CA ILE A 57 9.19 0.64 -9.12
C ILE A 57 7.68 0.66 -9.37
N ILE A 58 7.23 0.61 -10.62
CA ILE A 58 5.81 0.49 -10.95
C ILE A 58 5.24 -0.82 -10.40
N ILE A 59 5.95 -1.94 -10.53
CA ILE A 59 5.51 -3.24 -9.99
C ILE A 59 5.43 -3.18 -8.46
N ILE A 60 6.47 -2.67 -7.79
CA ILE A 60 6.50 -2.54 -6.32
C ILE A 60 5.31 -1.69 -5.85
N LEU A 61 5.13 -0.50 -6.42
CA LEU A 61 4.06 0.41 -6.01
C LEU A 61 2.66 -0.17 -6.32
N ALA A 62 2.48 -0.84 -7.45
CA ALA A 62 1.22 -1.49 -7.78
C ALA A 62 0.85 -2.57 -6.74
N VAL A 63 1.79 -3.46 -6.39
CA VAL A 63 1.57 -4.50 -5.38
C VAL A 63 1.30 -3.89 -4.01
N MET A 64 2.06 -2.86 -3.60
CA MET A 64 1.84 -2.14 -2.34
C MET A 64 0.46 -1.47 -2.29
N SER A 65 0.09 -0.72 -3.31
CA SER A 65 -1.18 0.01 -3.34
C SER A 65 -2.39 -0.94 -3.38
N MET A 66 -2.35 -2.00 -4.19
CA MET A 66 -3.46 -2.96 -4.31
C MET A 66 -3.73 -3.70 -3.01
N THR A 67 -2.67 -4.07 -2.28
CA THR A 67 -2.81 -4.79 -1.00
C THR A 67 -3.21 -3.85 0.13
N LYS A 68 -2.55 -2.70 0.27
CA LYS A 68 -2.72 -1.75 1.39
C LYS A 68 -4.15 -1.22 1.54
N ILE A 69 -4.89 -1.01 0.44
CA ILE A 69 -6.26 -0.46 0.48
C ILE A 69 -7.20 -1.32 1.32
N PHE A 70 -7.06 -2.64 1.26
CA PHE A 70 -7.97 -3.58 1.94
C PHE A 70 -7.37 -4.16 3.23
N ILE A 71 -6.05 -4.32 3.24
CA ILE A 71 -5.33 -4.92 4.35
C ILE A 71 -5.09 -3.91 5.49
N GLY A 72 -5.06 -2.62 5.16
CA GLY A 72 -4.49 -1.59 6.03
C GLY A 72 -2.96 -1.70 6.02
N GLY A 73 -2.31 -1.17 7.05
CA GLY A 73 -0.85 -1.31 7.19
C GLY A 73 -0.20 -0.16 7.91
N TYR A 74 1.12 -0.08 7.73
CA TYR A 74 1.97 0.91 8.35
C TYR A 74 1.59 2.34 7.93
N HIS A 75 1.36 3.18 8.95
CA HIS A 75 1.16 4.60 8.83
C HIS A 75 1.98 5.31 9.90
N GLU A 76 2.87 6.19 9.45
CA GLU A 76 3.61 7.07 10.33
C GLU A 76 2.79 8.28 10.73
N ASP A 77 3.18 8.94 11.82
CA ASP A 77 2.51 10.15 12.32
C ASP A 77 2.58 11.33 11.34
N THR A 78 3.53 11.30 10.40
CA THR A 78 3.70 12.36 9.40
C THR A 78 3.85 11.79 7.99
N GLN A 79 3.36 12.52 7.01
CA GLN A 79 3.42 12.14 5.59
C GLN A 79 4.87 12.02 5.08
N VAL A 80 5.77 12.88 5.58
CA VAL A 80 7.20 12.84 5.21
C VAL A 80 7.86 11.55 5.69
N LYS A 81 7.61 11.13 6.95
CA LYS A 81 8.12 9.85 7.46
C LYS A 81 7.57 8.66 6.65
N CYS A 82 6.29 8.71 6.26
CA CYS A 82 5.70 7.66 5.41
C CYS A 82 6.36 7.62 4.02
N PHE A 83 6.65 8.78 3.42
CA PHE A 83 7.40 8.86 2.16
C PHE A 83 8.80 8.28 2.29
N ILE A 84 9.57 8.68 3.30
CA ILE A 84 10.93 8.15 3.56
C ILE A 84 10.88 6.63 3.74
N ALA A 85 9.94 6.12 4.54
CA ALA A 85 9.77 4.68 4.71
C ALA A 85 9.45 3.96 3.39
N THR A 86 8.60 4.55 2.55
CA THR A 86 8.27 4.00 1.22
C THR A 86 9.50 3.93 0.33
N VAL A 87 10.34 4.98 0.32
CA VAL A 87 11.60 5.01 -0.43
C VAL A 87 12.57 3.94 0.10
N LEU A 88 12.77 3.85 1.42
CA LEU A 88 13.66 2.85 2.02
C LEU A 88 13.21 1.41 1.73
N LEU A 89 11.90 1.15 1.79
CA LEU A 89 11.32 -0.15 1.43
C LEU A 89 11.56 -0.48 -0.04
N ALA A 90 11.32 0.48 -0.94
CA ALA A 90 11.58 0.30 -2.36
C ALA A 90 13.07 -0.01 -2.63
N ILE A 91 14.00 0.71 -1.98
CA ILE A 91 15.44 0.41 -2.04
C ILE A 91 15.71 -1.02 -1.55
N GLY A 92 15.19 -1.38 -0.38
CA GLY A 92 15.40 -2.71 0.20
C GLY A 92 14.91 -3.84 -0.72
N ILE A 93 13.71 -3.69 -1.30
CA ILE A 93 13.15 -4.65 -2.25
C ILE A 93 14.00 -4.72 -3.52
N LEU A 94 14.44 -3.59 -4.07
CA LEU A 94 15.29 -3.56 -5.27
C LEU A 94 16.65 -4.22 -5.03
N VAL A 95 17.28 -3.95 -3.88
CA VAL A 95 18.55 -4.55 -3.48
C VAL A 95 18.37 -6.06 -3.34
N LEU A 96 17.37 -6.52 -2.57
CA LEU A 96 17.09 -7.95 -2.41
C LEU A 96 16.78 -8.63 -3.73
N ASN A 97 16.03 -7.99 -4.62
CA ASN A 97 15.78 -8.53 -5.95
C ASN A 97 17.04 -8.66 -6.81
N SER A 98 18.02 -7.77 -6.63
CA SER A 98 19.28 -7.81 -7.38
C SER A 98 20.33 -8.75 -6.80
N GLN A 99 20.35 -8.92 -5.47
CA GLN A 99 21.39 -9.68 -4.77
C GLN A 99 20.93 -11.09 -4.36
N CYS A 100 19.63 -11.30 -4.18
CA CYS A 100 19.06 -12.57 -3.72
C CYS A 100 18.17 -13.19 -4.81
N THR A 101 18.70 -14.21 -5.50
CA THR A 101 17.90 -15.04 -6.40
C THR A 101 17.07 -16.02 -5.60
N LEU A 102 15.74 -15.90 -5.66
CA LEU A 102 14.84 -16.82 -4.99
C LEU A 102 14.71 -18.11 -5.81
N SER A 103 14.92 -19.27 -5.18
CA SER A 103 14.53 -20.52 -5.83
C SER A 103 13.01 -20.61 -5.93
N PHE A 104 12.49 -21.44 -6.85
CA PHE A 104 11.04 -21.67 -6.96
C PHE A 104 10.42 -22.07 -5.61
N VAL A 105 11.08 -22.99 -4.90
CA VAL A 105 10.65 -23.46 -3.58
C VAL A 105 10.69 -22.31 -2.56
N GLY A 106 11.77 -21.51 -2.54
CA GLY A 106 11.88 -20.34 -1.67
C GLY A 106 10.79 -19.30 -1.93
N ASN A 107 10.48 -19.05 -3.19
CA ASN A 107 9.40 -18.16 -3.62
C ASN A 107 8.04 -18.63 -3.07
N CYS A 108 7.71 -19.90 -3.26
CA CYS A 108 6.48 -20.50 -2.75
C CYS A 108 6.39 -20.43 -1.21
N ILE A 109 7.47 -20.75 -0.50
CA ILE A 109 7.52 -20.70 0.96
C ILE A 109 7.24 -19.27 1.46
N LEU A 110 7.92 -18.26 0.89
CA LEU A 110 7.72 -16.86 1.31
C LEU A 110 6.29 -16.37 1.05
N ILE A 111 5.70 -16.75 -0.08
CA ILE A 111 4.31 -16.42 -0.39
C ILE A 111 3.37 -17.09 0.63
N ILE A 112 3.51 -18.40 0.86
CA ILE A 112 2.65 -19.14 1.80
C ILE A 112 2.74 -18.54 3.21
N LEU A 113 3.96 -18.27 3.69
CA LEU A 113 4.16 -17.63 5.00
C LEU A 113 3.51 -16.24 5.05
N SER A 114 3.65 -15.45 3.98
CA SER A 114 3.05 -14.13 3.92
C SER A 114 1.52 -14.19 3.97
N ILE A 115 0.91 -15.10 3.19
CA ILE A 115 -0.55 -15.30 3.18
C ILE A 115 -1.04 -15.82 4.54
N PHE A 116 -0.31 -16.73 5.18
CA PHE A 116 -0.62 -17.21 6.52
C PHE A 116 -0.64 -16.07 7.55
N CYS A 117 0.39 -15.22 7.57
CA CYS A 117 0.41 -14.05 8.44
C CYS A 117 -0.76 -13.08 8.14
N LEU A 118 -1.06 -12.85 6.87
CA LEU A 118 -2.19 -12.02 6.45
C LEU A 118 -3.53 -12.57 6.93
N TRP A 119 -3.72 -13.90 6.87
CA TRP A 119 -4.93 -14.54 7.37
C TRP A 119 -5.22 -14.17 8.83
N HIS A 120 -4.20 -14.10 9.67
CA HIS A 120 -4.37 -13.82 11.10
C HIS A 120 -4.45 -12.33 11.45
N GLN A 121 -3.85 -11.45 10.65
CA GLN A 121 -3.70 -10.03 11.02
C GLN A 121 -4.65 -9.07 10.28
N VAL A 122 -5.21 -9.46 9.14
CA VAL A 122 -6.04 -8.58 8.30
C VAL A 122 -7.50 -8.50 8.81
N PRO A 123 -8.14 -7.31 8.79
CA PRO A 123 -7.60 -6.00 8.43
C PRO A 123 -7.01 -5.28 9.64
N ILE A 124 -5.98 -4.47 9.42
CA ILE A 124 -5.42 -3.63 10.48
C ILE A 124 -6.33 -2.43 10.69
N ILE A 125 -7.03 -2.45 11.82
CA ILE A 125 -7.81 -1.31 12.28
C ILE A 125 -6.85 -0.34 12.99
N ASN A 126 -6.82 0.91 12.52
CA ASN A 126 -6.04 2.01 13.08
C ASN A 126 -6.99 2.91 13.91
N PRO A 127 -6.62 3.33 15.14
CA PRO A 127 -7.41 4.28 15.93
C PRO A 127 -7.75 5.58 15.19
N LYS A 128 -6.85 6.04 14.31
CA LYS A 128 -7.03 7.25 13.47
C LYS A 128 -7.96 7.02 12.27
N MET A 129 -8.28 5.77 11.96
CA MET A 129 -9.21 5.39 10.88
C MET A 129 -10.06 4.19 11.31
N PRO A 130 -10.95 4.37 12.30
CA PRO A 130 -11.71 3.27 12.88
C PRO A 130 -12.76 2.77 11.89
N ILE A 131 -12.62 1.51 11.48
CA ILE A 131 -13.68 0.80 10.76
C ILE A 131 -14.54 0.12 11.81
N THR A 132 -15.74 0.63 12.05
CA THR A 132 -16.65 0.14 13.10
C THR A 132 -17.68 -0.86 12.58
N ARG A 133 -17.95 -0.87 11.27
CA ARG A 133 -18.95 -1.74 10.65
C ARG A 133 -18.36 -3.12 10.34
N GLN A 134 -18.83 -4.15 11.03
CA GLN A 134 -18.32 -5.52 10.89
C GLN A 134 -18.41 -6.06 9.46
N GLU A 135 -19.47 -5.72 8.71
CA GLU A 135 -19.60 -6.12 7.31
C GLU A 135 -18.45 -5.59 6.43
N LEU A 136 -18.01 -4.35 6.66
CA LEU A 136 -16.90 -3.73 5.93
C LEU A 136 -15.57 -4.36 6.33
N ILE A 137 -15.38 -4.68 7.60
CA ILE A 137 -14.20 -5.41 8.10
C ILE A 137 -14.09 -6.76 7.38
N ASN A 138 -15.18 -7.54 7.35
CA ASN A 138 -15.18 -8.86 6.73
C ASN A 138 -14.96 -8.77 5.20
N LYS A 139 -15.60 -7.80 4.52
CA LYS A 139 -15.40 -7.57 3.07
C LYS A 139 -13.96 -7.18 2.75
N ASN A 140 -13.35 -6.28 3.54
CA ASN A 140 -11.96 -5.87 3.36
C ASN A 140 -11.00 -7.02 3.63
N ARG A 141 -11.26 -7.86 4.64
CA ARG A 141 -10.48 -9.07 4.89
C ARG A 141 -10.45 -10.01 3.71
N ILE A 142 -11.61 -10.34 3.16
CA ILE A 142 -11.72 -11.24 2.00
C ILE A 142 -11.01 -10.63 0.80
N ARG A 143 -11.30 -9.36 0.47
CA ARG A 143 -10.67 -8.68 -0.68
C ARG A 143 -9.15 -8.60 -0.56
N GLY A 144 -8.65 -8.22 0.61
CA GLY A 144 -7.21 -8.10 0.87
C GLY A 144 -6.49 -9.44 0.70
N LEU A 145 -7.06 -10.51 1.26
CA LEU A 145 -6.51 -11.85 1.15
C LEU A 145 -6.60 -12.39 -0.29
N SER A 146 -7.71 -12.17 -0.98
CA SER A 146 -7.89 -12.58 -2.38
C SER A 146 -6.88 -11.89 -3.29
N ILE A 147 -6.66 -10.58 -3.12
CA ILE A 147 -5.66 -9.83 -3.91
C ILE A 147 -4.25 -10.31 -3.61
N ALA A 148 -3.88 -10.48 -2.33
CA ALA A 148 -2.56 -10.97 -1.96
C ALA A 148 -2.30 -12.38 -2.53
N THR A 149 -3.30 -13.27 -2.45
CA THR A 149 -3.23 -14.63 -3.02
C THR A 149 -3.09 -14.57 -4.53
N MET A 150 -3.89 -13.76 -5.22
CA MET A 150 -3.81 -13.59 -6.67
C MET A 150 -2.42 -13.11 -7.10
N LEU A 151 -1.85 -12.11 -6.42
CA LEU A 151 -0.50 -11.61 -6.68
C LEU A 151 0.57 -12.67 -6.40
N GLY A 152 0.40 -13.48 -5.35
CA GLY A 152 1.26 -14.63 -5.07
C GLY A 152 1.24 -15.67 -6.20
N ILE A 153 0.06 -16.03 -6.71
CA ILE A 153 -0.08 -16.91 -7.87
C ILE A 153 0.59 -16.27 -9.10
N THR A 154 0.39 -14.98 -9.34
CA THR A 154 1.07 -14.25 -10.43
C THR A 154 2.59 -14.36 -10.32
N SER A 155 3.16 -14.21 -9.12
CA SER A 155 4.59 -14.41 -8.88
C SER A 155 5.02 -15.84 -9.24
N ILE A 156 4.30 -16.86 -8.77
CA ILE A 156 4.61 -18.27 -9.09
C ILE A 156 4.58 -18.52 -10.61
N CYS A 157 3.57 -18.00 -11.31
CA CYS A 157 3.47 -18.13 -12.76
C CYS A 157 4.62 -17.42 -13.49
N LEU A 158 5.05 -16.25 -13.03
CA LEU A 158 6.12 -15.46 -13.65
C LEU A 158 7.52 -16.01 -13.40
N TYR A 159 7.70 -16.95 -12.47
CA TYR A 159 9.01 -17.47 -12.05
C TYR A 159 9.93 -17.86 -13.23
N ASN A 160 9.37 -18.57 -14.22
CA ASN A 160 10.14 -19.03 -15.39
C ASN A 160 10.27 -17.99 -16.51
N PHE A 161 9.59 -16.84 -16.41
CA PHE A 161 9.49 -15.87 -17.50
C PHE A 161 10.21 -14.55 -17.23
N SER A 162 10.27 -14.10 -15.97
CA SER A 162 10.85 -12.79 -15.65
C SER A 162 11.26 -12.68 -14.19
N ASN A 163 12.36 -11.98 -13.92
CA ASN A 163 12.80 -11.60 -12.57
C ASN A 163 11.81 -10.69 -11.80
N TYR A 164 10.68 -10.31 -12.41
CA TYR A 164 9.60 -9.61 -11.72
C TYR A 164 8.89 -10.47 -10.67
N TYR A 165 8.97 -11.81 -10.75
CA TYR A 165 8.37 -12.67 -9.72
C TYR A 165 8.93 -12.35 -8.31
N SER A 166 10.25 -12.17 -8.19
CA SER A 166 10.90 -11.90 -6.91
C SER A 166 10.54 -10.51 -6.38
N LEU A 167 10.35 -9.51 -7.25
CA LEU A 167 9.83 -8.19 -6.83
C LEU A 167 8.46 -8.32 -6.17
N ILE A 168 7.55 -9.08 -6.78
CA ILE A 168 6.20 -9.28 -6.24
C ILE A 168 6.28 -9.96 -4.88
N THR A 169 7.06 -11.04 -4.76
CA THR A 169 7.22 -11.80 -3.52
C THR A 169 7.83 -10.99 -2.40
N TRP A 170 8.93 -10.28 -2.66
CA TRP A 170 9.53 -9.39 -1.67
C TRP A 170 8.56 -8.29 -1.25
N THR A 171 7.82 -7.70 -2.19
CA THR A 171 6.84 -6.65 -1.86
C THR A 171 5.71 -7.18 -0.98
N ILE A 172 5.16 -8.37 -1.28
CA ILE A 172 4.15 -9.02 -0.44
C ILE A 172 4.71 -9.27 0.97
N LEU A 173 5.93 -9.83 1.05
CA LEU A 173 6.59 -10.11 2.33
C LEU A 173 6.78 -8.84 3.17
N PHE A 174 7.34 -7.77 2.60
CA PHE A 174 7.55 -6.52 3.32
C PHE A 174 6.24 -5.87 3.76
N ASN A 175 5.20 -5.89 2.92
CA ASN A 175 3.88 -5.42 3.33
C ASN A 175 3.38 -6.20 4.53
N THR A 176 3.50 -7.52 4.51
CA THR A 176 3.12 -8.40 5.63
C THR A 176 3.96 -8.15 6.88
N ILE A 177 5.27 -7.89 6.78
CA ILE A 177 6.10 -7.57 7.94
C ILE A 177 5.66 -6.24 8.58
N LEU A 178 5.41 -5.21 7.75
CA LEU A 178 5.01 -3.88 8.19
C LEU A 178 3.67 -3.86 8.92
N MET A 179 2.83 -4.87 8.70
CA MET A 179 1.57 -5.05 9.40
C MET A 179 1.72 -5.32 10.90
N PHE A 180 2.84 -5.92 11.30
CA PHE A 180 3.13 -6.19 12.71
C PHE A 180 3.76 -5.00 13.41
N ASN A 181 4.07 -3.91 12.69
CA ASN A 181 4.57 -2.66 13.27
C ASN A 181 3.45 -1.82 13.90
N LYS A 182 2.50 -2.47 14.58
CA LYS A 182 1.48 -1.79 15.37
C LYS A 182 2.16 -1.27 16.63
N LYS A 183 2.26 0.07 16.74
CA LYS A 183 2.48 0.70 18.04
C LYS A 183 1.17 0.57 18.81
N ASP A 184 1.13 -0.36 19.74
CA ASP A 184 0.19 -0.28 20.85
C ASP A 184 0.49 1.05 21.57
N ALA A 185 -0.43 2.00 21.46
CA ALA A 185 -0.43 3.25 22.21
C ALA A 185 -1.76 3.37 22.92
#